data_AF-A0A846DS63-F1
#
_entry.id   AF-A0A846DS63-F1
#
_cell.length_a   1.000
_cell.length_b   1.000
_cell.length_c   1.000
_cell.angle_alpha   90.00
_cell.angle_beta   90.00
_cell.angle_gamma   90.00
#
_symmetry.space_group_name_H-M   'P 1'
#
loop_
_entity.id
_entity.type
_entity.pdbx_description
1 polymer ?
#
loop_
_entity_poly.entity_id
_entity_poly.type
_entity_poly.pdbx_seq_one_letter_code
_entity_poly.pdbx_strand_id
1 'polypeptide(L)'
;DVTLINSKGETLDLGGEIDEVSQRSHPNYYANSSSEKEQQYHSRRQLLNEVMTVSGFRRHPGEWWHFSLGDQMWAWQYNQENTDNFLTARYGRILAG
;
A
#
# COMPACT_ATOMS: atom_id res chain seq x y z
N ASP A 1 2.99 -6.85 4.15
CA ASP A 1 2.43 -5.79 5.02
C ASP A 1 3.54 -4.93 5.58
N VAL A 2 3.36 -3.61 5.58
CA VAL A 2 4.39 -2.64 6.00
C VAL A 2 3.78 -1.43 6.72
N THR A 3 4.60 -0.74 7.51
CA THR A 3 4.27 0.55 8.14
C THR A 3 5.48 1.49 8.11
N LEU A 4 5.34 2.70 8.64
CA LEU A 4 6.40 3.69 8.75
C LEU A 4 7.00 3.71 10.16
N ILE A 5 8.32 3.87 10.23
CA ILE A 5 9.05 4.18 11.46
C ILE A 5 9.75 5.53 11.32
N ASN A 6 9.96 6.22 12.44
CA ASN A 6 10.80 7.42 12.46
C ASN A 6 12.29 7.08 12.59
N SER A 7 13.16 8.09 12.57
CA SER A 7 14.61 7.93 12.72
C SER A 7 15.07 7.38 14.07
N LYS A 8 14.18 7.36 15.07
CA LYS A 8 14.43 6.74 16.39
C LYS A 8 13.98 5.27 16.45
N GLY A 9 13.42 4.74 15.36
CA GLY A 9 12.89 3.38 15.29
C GLY A 9 11.48 3.23 15.87
N GLU A 10 10.77 4.33 16.12
CA GLU A 10 9.40 4.29 16.66
C GLU A 10 8.40 4.17 15.52
N THR A 11 7.47 3.22 15.63
CA THR A 11 6.36 3.07 14.67
C THR A 11 5.47 4.31 14.70
N LEU A 12 5.18 4.85 13.52
CA LEU A 12 4.24 5.93 13.36
C LEU A 12 2.81 5.39 13.37
N ASP A 13 1.92 6.10 14.05
CA ASP A 13 0.49 5.79 14.04
C ASP A 13 -0.14 6.23 12.70
N LEU A 14 -0.74 5.29 11.98
CA LEU A 14 -1.41 5.49 10.69
C LEU A 14 -2.95 5.41 10.84
N GLY A 15 -3.49 5.52 12.05
CA GLY A 15 -4.92 5.59 12.33
C GLY A 15 -5.62 4.23 12.21
N GLY A 16 -5.01 3.17 12.70
CA GLY A 16 -5.57 1.82 12.63
C GLY A 16 -4.47 0.78 12.75
N GLU A 17 -4.84 -0.42 13.18
CA GLU A 17 -3.91 -1.54 13.27
C GLU A 17 -3.74 -2.20 11.90
N ILE A 18 -2.60 -2.86 11.70
CA ILE A 18 -2.45 -3.84 10.62
C ILE A 18 -3.42 -5.01 10.92
N ASP A 19 -3.98 -5.61 9.87
CA ASP A 19 -4.96 -6.70 9.93
C ASP A 19 -6.30 -6.32 10.58
N GLU A 20 -6.56 -5.02 10.81
CA GLU A 20 -7.88 -4.56 11.23
C GLU A 20 -8.92 -4.93 10.16
N VAL A 21 -10.02 -5.58 10.54
CA VAL A 21 -11.12 -5.94 9.61
C VAL A 21 -12.25 -4.92 9.75
N SER A 22 -12.02 -3.70 9.27
CA SER A 22 -13.00 -2.60 9.34
C SER A 22 -12.88 -1.63 8.16
N GLN A 23 -13.84 -0.71 8.02
CA GLN A 23 -13.76 0.38 7.03
C GLN A 23 -12.53 1.26 7.21
N ARG A 24 -11.98 1.33 8.43
CA ARG A 24 -10.77 2.10 8.76
C ARG A 24 -9.54 1.59 8.03
N SER A 25 -9.56 0.33 7.61
CA SER A 25 -8.50 -0.32 6.84
C SER A 25 -8.39 0.26 5.43
N HIS A 26 -9.46 0.86 4.91
CA HIS A 26 -9.45 1.46 3.58
C HIS A 26 -8.43 2.61 3.52
N PRO A 27 -7.61 2.69 2.46
CA PRO A 27 -6.55 3.69 2.36
C PRO A 27 -6.99 5.15 2.57
N ASN A 28 -8.17 5.49 2.07
CA ASN A 28 -8.69 6.85 2.05
C ASN A 28 -9.73 7.14 3.15
N TYR A 29 -9.84 6.27 4.17
CA TYR A 29 -10.82 6.43 5.25
C TYR A 29 -10.79 7.84 5.90
N TYR A 30 -9.59 8.40 6.07
CA TYR A 30 -9.38 9.72 6.68
C TYR A 30 -9.28 10.90 5.70
N ALA A 31 -9.48 10.69 4.40
CA ALA A 31 -9.20 11.71 3.38
C ALA A 31 -10.01 13.01 3.57
N ASN A 32 -11.20 12.91 4.15
CA ASN A 32 -12.12 14.05 4.35
C ASN A 32 -12.24 14.46 5.83
N SER A 33 -11.33 14.01 6.70
CA SER A 33 -11.40 14.37 8.12
C SER A 33 -11.04 15.83 8.36
N SER A 34 -11.75 16.48 9.28
CA SER A 34 -11.42 17.81 9.80
C SER A 34 -10.52 17.78 11.05
N SER A 35 -10.26 16.60 11.61
CA SER A 35 -9.38 16.43 12.77
C SER A 35 -7.91 16.44 12.32
N GLU A 36 -7.09 17.32 12.91
CA GLU A 36 -5.66 17.40 12.62
C GLU A 36 -4.94 16.06 12.79
N LYS A 37 -5.32 15.29 13.82
CA LYS A 37 -4.76 13.98 14.11
C LYS A 37 -5.08 12.97 13.00
N GLU A 38 -6.30 12.98 12.50
CA GLU A 38 -6.73 12.09 11.42
C GLU A 38 -6.18 12.51 10.06
N GLN A 39 -6.04 13.81 9.81
CA GLN A 39 -5.33 14.32 8.64
C GLN A 39 -3.86 13.84 8.64
N GLN A 40 -3.21 13.84 9.81
CA GLN A 40 -1.86 13.29 9.95
C GLN A 40 -1.79 11.79 9.61
N TYR A 41 -2.79 11.00 10.01
CA TYR A 41 -2.89 9.59 9.61
C TYR A 41 -3.01 9.45 8.10
N HIS A 42 -3.86 10.25 7.46
CA HIS A 42 -4.01 10.23 6.01
C HIS A 42 -2.70 10.57 5.30
N SER A 43 -2.02 11.64 5.71
CA SER A 43 -0.74 12.03 5.12
C SER A 43 0.33 10.95 5.26
N ARG A 44 0.38 10.24 6.40
CA ARG A 44 1.30 9.10 6.59
C ARG A 44 0.94 7.92 5.67
N ARG A 45 -0.34 7.61 5.48
CA ARG A 45 -0.79 6.57 4.53
C ARG A 45 -0.49 6.95 3.07
N GLN A 46 -0.56 8.24 2.73
CA GLN A 46 -0.15 8.75 1.42
C GLN A 46 1.36 8.62 1.21
N LEU A 47 2.16 9.01 2.19
CA LEU A 47 3.62 8.86 2.15
C LEU A 47 4.03 7.39 1.97
N LEU A 48 3.45 6.49 2.76
CA LEU A 48 3.70 5.05 2.63
C LEU A 48 3.38 4.57 1.21
N ASN A 49 2.22 4.97 0.67
CA ASN A 49 1.82 4.60 -0.69
C ASN A 49 2.79 5.11 -1.74
N GLU A 50 3.19 6.37 -1.65
CA GLU A 50 4.11 6.99 -2.59
C GLU A 50 5.46 6.26 -2.63
N VAL A 51 6.08 6.06 -1.46
CA VAL A 51 7.39 5.39 -1.34
C VAL A 51 7.34 3.96 -1.88
N MET A 52 6.31 3.21 -1.52
CA MET A 52 6.14 1.83 -1.99
C MET A 52 5.85 1.77 -3.49
N THR A 53 5.02 2.69 -4.02
CA THR A 53 4.70 2.76 -5.45
C THR A 53 5.93 3.10 -6.29
N VAL A 54 6.73 4.08 -5.87
CA VAL A 54 8.01 4.42 -6.52
C VAL A 54 8.96 3.22 -6.52
N SER A 55 8.88 2.37 -5.50
CA SER A 55 9.66 1.13 -5.39
C SER A 55 9.08 -0.05 -6.20
N GLY A 56 8.04 0.18 -7.01
CA GLY A 56 7.44 -0.81 -7.91
C GLY A 56 6.33 -1.66 -7.29
N PHE A 57 6.01 -1.45 -6.01
CA PHE A 57 4.91 -2.15 -5.35
C PHE A 57 3.56 -1.53 -5.72
N ARG A 58 2.49 -2.29 -5.53
CA ARG A 58 1.12 -1.81 -5.70
C ARG A 58 0.28 -2.11 -4.46
N ARG A 59 -0.51 -1.14 -4.01
CA ARG A 59 -1.27 -1.22 -2.75
C ARG A 59 -2.59 -1.97 -2.95
N HIS A 60 -2.98 -2.77 -1.96
CA HIS A 60 -4.32 -3.34 -1.90
C HIS A 60 -5.38 -2.23 -1.74
N PRO A 61 -6.51 -2.27 -2.47
CA PRO A 61 -7.51 -1.20 -2.43
C PRO A 61 -8.26 -1.09 -1.09
N GLY A 62 -8.31 -2.16 -0.31
CA GLY A 62 -9.01 -2.22 0.98
C GLY A 62 -8.11 -2.15 2.22
N GLU A 63 -6.79 -2.18 2.05
CA GLU A 63 -5.85 -2.31 3.17
C GLU A 63 -4.71 -1.29 3.01
N TRP A 64 -4.61 -0.33 3.93
CA TRP A 64 -3.63 0.75 3.83
C TRP A 64 -2.18 0.28 3.95
N TRP A 65 -1.94 -0.91 4.52
CA TRP A 65 -0.63 -1.50 4.83
C TRP A 65 -0.16 -2.57 3.84
N HIS A 66 -1.05 -3.13 3.02
CA HIS A 66 -0.75 -4.29 2.17
C HIS A 66 -0.28 -3.85 0.79
N PHE A 67 0.88 -4.36 0.39
CA PHE A 67 1.52 -4.03 -0.88
C PHE A 67 2.06 -5.30 -1.54
N SER A 68 1.81 -5.41 -2.83
CA SER A 68 2.19 -6.53 -3.69
C SER A 68 3.27 -6.14 -4.68
N LEU A 69 4.13 -7.10 -5.04
CA LEU A 69 5.14 -6.96 -6.09
C LEU A 69 5.20 -8.25 -6.92
N GLY A 70 4.79 -8.18 -8.19
CA GLY A 70 4.91 -9.29 -9.15
C GLY A 70 3.85 -10.39 -9.06
N ASP A 71 2.96 -10.35 -8.07
CA ASP A 71 1.85 -11.31 -7.94
C ASP A 71 0.66 -11.00 -8.89
N GLN A 72 -0.40 -11.80 -8.79
CA GLN A 72 -1.58 -11.68 -9.66
C GLN A 72 -2.34 -10.37 -9.45
N MET A 73 -2.44 -9.89 -8.20
CA MET A 73 -3.09 -8.61 -7.91
C MET A 73 -2.25 -7.47 -8.48
N TRP A 74 -0.93 -7.52 -8.32
CA TRP A 74 0.00 -6.56 -8.90
C TRP A 74 -0.13 -6.48 -10.42
N ALA A 75 -0.14 -7.63 -11.11
CA ALA A 75 -0.27 -7.67 -12.57
C ALA A 75 -1.63 -7.12 -13.02
N TRP A 76 -2.71 -7.45 -12.32
CA TRP A 76 -4.05 -6.92 -12.61
C TRP A 76 -4.14 -5.40 -12.43
N GLN A 77 -3.54 -4.83 -11.39
CA GLN A 77 -3.50 -3.38 -11.18
C GLN A 77 -2.60 -2.69 -12.22
N TYR A 78 -1.41 -3.25 -12.50
CA TYR A 78 -0.48 -2.70 -13.49
C TYR A 78 -1.12 -2.60 -14.89
N ASN A 79 -1.83 -3.65 -15.32
CA ASN A 79 -2.45 -3.69 -16.64
C ASN A 79 -3.68 -2.76 -16.78
N GLN A 80 -4.34 -2.38 -15.67
CA GLN A 80 -5.40 -1.35 -15.72
C GLN A 80 -4.83 0.06 -15.96
N GLU A 81 -3.63 0.33 -15.43
CA GLU A 81 -2.95 1.61 -15.62
C GLU A 81 -2.17 1.67 -16.94
N ASN A 82 -1.85 0.53 -17.56
CA ASN A 82 -1.01 0.42 -18.75
C ASN A 82 -1.65 -0.51 -19.79
N THR A 83 -2.54 0.04 -20.62
CA THR A 83 -3.31 -0.74 -21.62
C THR A 83 -2.48 -1.24 -22.80
N ASP A 84 -1.29 -0.70 -23.03
CA ASP A 84 -0.47 -0.99 -24.22
C ASP A 84 0.67 -1.98 -23.94
N ASN A 85 0.92 -2.35 -22.68
CA ASN A 85 1.99 -3.27 -22.28
C ASN A 85 1.51 -4.22 -21.18
N PHE A 86 0.88 -5.32 -21.58
CA PHE A 86 0.38 -6.34 -20.68
C PHE A 86 1.53 -7.13 -20.02
N LEU A 87 1.60 -7.09 -18.70
CA LEU A 87 2.50 -7.94 -17.91
C LEU A 87 1.73 -9.13 -17.33
N THR A 88 2.34 -10.32 -17.43
CA THR A 88 1.87 -11.54 -16.77
C THR A 88 2.49 -11.64 -15.37
N ALA A 89 1.70 -12.04 -14.37
CA ALA A 89 2.16 -12.27 -13.01
C ALA A 89 3.36 -13.23 -12.99
N ARG A 90 4.41 -12.88 -12.24
CA ARG A 90 5.61 -13.70 -12.09
C ARG A 90 5.58 -14.32 -10.70
N TYR A 91 4.98 -15.51 -10.58
CA TYR A 91 5.04 -16.26 -9.34
C TYR A 91 6.50 -16.70 -9.07
N GLY A 92 6.96 -16.50 -7.84
CA GLY A 92 8.30 -16.87 -7.40
C GLY A 92 8.59 -18.37 -7.54
N ARG A 93 9.26 -18.75 -8.62
CA ARG A 93 10.36 -19.72 -8.60
C ARG A 93 11.30 -19.37 -9.75
N ILE A 94 12.48 -18.82 -9.45
CA ILE A 94 13.60 -18.93 -10.37
C ILE A 94 13.93 -20.43 -10.40
N LEU A 95 13.45 -21.13 -11.42
CA LEU A 95 14.16 -22.33 -11.85
C LEU A 95 15.40 -21.80 -12.56
N ALA A 96 16.52 -21.85 -11.86
CA ALA A 96 17.80 -21.88 -12.55
C ALA A 96 17.76 -23.11 -13.46
N GLY A 97 17.88 -22.86 -14.76
CA GLY A 97 18.04 -23.84 -15.82
C GLY A 97 18.95 -23.26 -16.88
#